data_AF-A0A1J9Q5C9-F1
#
_entry.id   AF-A0A1J9Q5C9-F1
#
_cell.length_a   1.000
_cell.length_b   1.000
_cell.length_c   1.000
_cell.angle_alpha   90.00
_cell.angle_beta   90.00
_cell.angle_gamma   90.00
#
_symmetry.space_group_name_H-M   'P 1'
#
loop_
_entity.id
_entity.type
_entity.pdbx_description
1 polymer ?
#
loop_
_entity_poly.entity_id
_entity_poly.type
_entity_poly.pdbx_seq_one_letter_code
_entity_poly.pdbx_strand_id
1 'polypeptide(L)' 'MSFSSIPILDLSEARNPATKPAFLDSLRHALLEVGFLYIKNTGVDEKLIQKVIEEGKRFFELPDEKKLEIEMKNAPSFL' A
#
# COMPACT_ATOMS: atom_id res chain seq x y z
N MET A 1 -24.64 6.33 -3.60
CA MET A 1 -23.90 6.80 -4.79
C MET A 1 -22.85 5.76 -5.13
N SER A 2 -22.70 5.37 -6.40
CA SER A 2 -21.68 4.41 -6.84
C SER A 2 -20.56 5.17 -7.56
N PHE A 3 -19.31 4.94 -7.19
CA PHE A 3 -18.16 5.48 -7.93
C PHE A 3 -17.90 4.66 -9.20
N SER A 4 -17.32 5.28 -10.23
CA SER A 4 -17.02 4.63 -11.52
C SER A 4 -15.56 4.23 -11.70
N SER A 5 -14.67 4.75 -10.85
CA SER A 5 -13.23 4.49 -10.89
C SER A 5 -12.59 4.71 -9.52
N ILE A 6 -11.47 4.03 -9.26
CA ILE A 6 -10.66 4.26 -8.05
C ILE A 6 -9.80 5.52 -8.26
N PRO A 7 -9.92 6.56 -7.42
CA PRO A 7 -9.09 7.76 -7.50
C PRO A 7 -7.59 7.46 -7.38
N ILE A 8 -6.78 8.16 -8.16
CA ILE A 8 -5.32 8.14 -8.05
C ILE A 8 -4.86 9.52 -7.57
N LEU A 9 -4.27 9.58 -6.39
CA LEU A 9 -3.84 10.82 -5.75
C LEU A 9 -2.33 11.00 -5.85
N ASP A 10 -1.89 12.22 -6.14
CA ASP A 10 -0.48 12.59 -6.16
C ASP A 10 -0.03 13.10 -4.80
N LEU A 11 0.76 12.31 -4.07
CA LEU A 11 1.20 12.72 -2.73
C LEU A 11 2.12 13.95 -2.75
N SER A 12 2.77 14.26 -3.88
CA SER A 12 3.60 15.45 -3.97
C SER A 12 2.79 16.75 -3.81
N GLU A 13 1.52 16.76 -4.22
CA GLU A 13 0.62 17.90 -4.07
C GLU A 13 0.29 18.21 -2.61
N ALA A 14 0.34 17.21 -1.73
CA ALA A 14 0.15 17.40 -0.29
C ALA A 14 1.31 18.16 0.37
N ARG A 15 2.49 18.19 -0.28
CA ARG A 15 3.72 18.81 0.23
C ARG A 15 3.87 20.27 -0.17
N ASN A 16 3.12 20.74 -1.15
CA ASN A 16 3.09 22.15 -1.56
C ASN A 16 1.88 22.87 -0.94
N PRO A 17 2.06 23.95 -0.14
CA PRO A 17 0.97 24.68 0.48
C PRO A 17 -0.12 25.17 -0.47
N ALA A 18 0.22 25.48 -1.72
CA ALA A 18 -0.74 25.96 -2.72
C ALA A 18 -1.68 24.86 -3.23
N THR A 19 -1.19 23.62 -3.37
CA THR A 19 -1.95 22.47 -3.90
C THR A 19 -2.57 21.62 -2.80
N LYS A 20 -2.06 21.72 -1.58
CA LYS A 20 -2.49 20.93 -0.42
C LYS A 20 -4.00 20.99 -0.16
N PRO A 21 -4.71 22.14 -0.25
CA PRO A 21 -6.15 22.17 -0.03
C PRO A 21 -6.93 21.26 -1.00
N ALA A 22 -6.64 21.34 -2.29
CA ALA A 22 -7.30 20.52 -3.31
C ALA A 22 -6.99 19.02 -3.16
N PHE A 23 -5.75 18.69 -2.78
CA PHE A 23 -5.38 17.32 -2.44
C PHE A 23 -6.20 16.78 -1.26
N LEU A 24 -6.38 17.57 -0.19
CA LEU A 24 -7.15 17.16 0.99
C LEU A 24 -8.63 16.97 0.68
N ASP A 25 -9.22 17.80 -0.17
CA ASP A 25 -10.60 17.61 -0.64
C ASP A 25 -10.77 16.30 -1.43
N SER A 26 -9.81 16.01 -2.31
CA SER A 26 -9.78 14.76 -3.09
C SER A 26 -9.59 13.54 -2.18
N LEU A 27 -8.72 13.65 -1.18
CA LEU A 27 -8.50 12.59 -0.18
C LEU A 27 -9.76 12.33 0.64
N ARG A 28 -10.44 13.40 1.11
CA ARG A 28 -11.70 13.27 1.84
C ARG A 28 -12.76 12.54 1.01
N HIS A 29 -12.91 12.92 -0.26
CA HIS A 29 -13.84 12.25 -1.17
C HIS A 29 -13.49 10.77 -1.36
N ALA A 30 -12.22 10.44 -1.61
CA ALA A 30 -11.78 9.05 -1.77
C ALA A 30 -12.05 8.21 -0.51
N LEU A 31 -11.83 8.77 0.69
CA LEU A 31 -12.04 8.05 1.94
C LEU A 31 -13.52 7.87 2.32
N LEU A 32 -14.36 8.88 2.08
CA LEU A 32 -15.75 8.88 2.56
C LEU A 32 -16.76 8.37 1.53
N GLU A 33 -16.49 8.56 0.24
CA GLU A 33 -17.47 8.23 -0.83
C GLU A 33 -17.04 7.01 -1.66
N VAL A 34 -15.73 6.77 -1.80
CA VAL A 34 -15.20 5.65 -2.61
C VAL A 34 -14.77 4.46 -1.74
N GLY A 35 -14.04 4.72 -0.66
CA GLY A 35 -13.46 3.70 0.22
C GLY A 35 -12.12 3.11 -0.24
N PHE A 36 -11.63 3.50 -1.43
CA PHE A 36 -10.37 3.04 -2.01
C PHE A 36 -9.65 4.17 -2.73
N LEU A 37 -8.32 4.10 -2.78
CA LEU A 37 -7.48 4.99 -3.58
C LEU A 37 -6.14 4.35 -3.95
N TYR A 38 -5.53 4.85 -5.02
CA TYR A 38 -4.11 4.69 -5.31
C TYR A 38 -3.36 5.97 -4.97
N ILE A 39 -2.09 5.84 -4.58
CA ILE A 39 -1.20 6.97 -4.37
C ILE A 39 0.01 6.83 -5.28
N LYS A 40 0.35 7.91 -6.00
CA LYS A 40 1.60 8.05 -6.76
C LYS A 40 2.53 9.07 -6.09
N ASN A 41 3.80 9.09 -6.49
CA ASN A 41 4.82 9.97 -5.95
C ASN A 41 4.94 9.89 -4.41
N THR A 42 4.82 8.67 -3.87
CA THR A 42 4.86 8.38 -2.43
C THR A 42 6.17 8.82 -1.78
N GLY A 43 7.26 8.89 -2.57
CA GLY A 43 8.61 9.17 -2.09
C GLY A 43 9.35 7.92 -1.60
N VAL A 44 8.76 6.73 -1.79
CA VAL A 44 9.45 5.46 -1.54
C VAL A 44 10.42 5.21 -2.70
N ASP A 45 11.66 4.84 -2.36
CA ASP A 45 12.68 4.50 -3.35
C ASP A 45 12.24 3.27 -4.19
N GLU A 46 12.29 3.40 -5.50
CA GLU A 46 11.96 2.32 -6.44
C GLU A 46 12.87 1.10 -6.26
N LYS A 47 14.13 1.30 -5.89
CA LYS A 47 15.06 0.19 -5.60
C LYS A 47 14.62 -0.60 -4.37
N LEU A 48 14.06 0.08 -3.37
CA LEU A 48 13.53 -0.59 -2.18
C LEU A 48 12.29 -1.41 -2.54
N ILE A 49 11.38 -0.84 -3.34
CA ILE A 49 10.19 -1.55 -3.82
C ILE A 49 10.60 -2.83 -4.56
N GLN A 50 11.52 -2.71 -5.51
CA GLN A 50 12.01 -3.83 -6.30
C GLN A 50 12.66 -4.91 -5.43
N LYS A 51 13.50 -4.51 -4.47
CA LYS A 51 14.12 -5.44 -3.52
C LYS A 51 13.09 -6.19 -2.68
N VAL A 52 12.05 -5.51 -2.17
CA VAL A 52 10.98 -6.16 -1.39
C VAL A 52 10.21 -7.18 -2.24
N ILE A 53 9.91 -6.83 -3.51
CA ILE A 53 9.27 -7.76 -4.45
C ILE A 53 10.14 -8.99 -4.68
N GLU A 54 11.45 -8.81 -4.87
CA GLU A 54 12.40 -9.91 -5.07
C GLU A 54 12.49 -10.82 -3.85
N GLU A 55 12.62 -10.27 -2.64
CA GLU A 55 12.66 -11.09 -1.42
C GLU A 55 11.33 -11.83 -1.21
N GLY A 56 10.19 -11.21 -1.52
CA GLY A 56 8.89 -11.86 -1.49
C GLY A 56 8.82 -13.06 -2.44
N LYS A 57 9.29 -12.91 -3.68
CA LYS A 57 9.37 -14.03 -4.64
C LYS A 57 10.26 -15.16 -4.13
N ARG A 58 11.48 -14.83 -3.66
CA ARG A 58 12.40 -15.82 -3.09
C ARG A 58 11.79 -16.57 -1.91
N PHE A 59 11.04 -15.88 -1.05
CA PHE A 59 10.33 -16.52 0.06
C PHE A 59 9.30 -17.53 -0.44
N PHE A 60 8.49 -17.17 -1.44
CA PHE A 60 7.46 -18.08 -1.97
C PHE A 60 8.01 -19.23 -2.82
N GLU A 61 9.24 -19.10 -3.35
CA GLU A 61 9.99 -20.17 -4.02
C GLU A 61 10.55 -21.23 -3.06
N LEU A 62 10.59 -20.96 -1.75
CA LEU A 62 11.01 -21.94 -0.76
C LEU A 62 10.06 -23.16 -0.72
N PRO A 63 10.56 -24.36 -0.35
CA PRO A 63 9.72 -25.51 -0.07
C PRO A 63 8.62 -25.19 0.94
N ASP A 64 7.47 -25.84 0.81
CA ASP A 64 6.32 -25.59 1.66
C ASP A 64 6.65 -25.83 3.14
N GLU A 65 7.47 -26.83 3.46
CA GLU A 65 7.91 -27.12 4.83
C GLU A 65 8.57 -25.91 5.48
N LYS A 66 9.40 -25.17 4.72
CA LYS A 66 10.08 -23.97 5.22
C LYS A 66 9.15 -22.78 5.43
N LYS A 67 8.10 -22.66 4.62
CA LYS A 67 7.07 -21.64 4.82
C LYS A 67 6.17 -21.98 6.01
N LEU A 68 5.89 -23.25 6.23
CA LEU A 68 5.06 -23.73 7.34
C LEU A 68 5.74 -23.60 8.70
N GLU A 69 7.08 -23.66 8.76
CA GLU A 69 7.84 -23.42 10.01
C GLU A 69 7.46 -22.08 10.68
N ILE A 70 7.13 -21.04 9.90
CA ILE A 70 6.80 -19.70 10.40
C ILE A 70 5.30 -19.39 10.49
N GLU A 71 4.43 -20.39 10.36
CA GLU A 71 2.99 -20.17 10.52
C GLU A 71 2.67 -19.57 11.89
N MET A 72 1.70 -18.64 11.92
CA MET A 72 1.28 -17.99 13.16
C MET A 72 0.89 -19.01 14.24
N LYS A 73 0.32 -20.17 13.87
CA LYS A 73 -0.06 -21.24 14.80
C LYS A 73 1.10 -21.84 15.61
N ASN A 74 2.33 -21.68 15.12
CA ASN A 74 3.53 -22.15 15.80
C ASN A 74 4.09 -21.11 16.78
N ALA A 75 3.54 -19.89 16.79
CA ALA A 75 3.97 -18.84 17.71
C ALA A 75 3.28 -18.98 19.08
N PRO A 76 3.99 -18.73 20.21
CA PRO A 76 3.39 -18.74 21.54
C PRO A 76 2.24 -17.76 21.74
N SER A 77 2.11 -16.76 20.86
CA SER A 77 1.04 -15.75 20.85
C SER A 77 -0.23 -16.22 20.13
N PHE A 78 -0.25 -17.44 19.59
CA PHE A 78 -1.42 -17.98 18.92
C PHE A 78 -2.37 -18.61 19.95
N LEU A 79 -3.62 -18.11 19.96
CA LEU A 79 -4.69 -18.51 20.89
C LEU A 79 -5.34 -19.85 20.49
#